data_AF-A0A9D6EXD2-F1
#
_entry.id   AF-A0A9D6EXD2-F1
#
_cell.length_a   1.000
_cell.length_b   1.000
_cell.length_c   1.000
_cell.angle_alpha   90.00
_cell.angle_beta   90.00
_cell.angle_gamma   90.00
#
_symmetry.space_group_name_H-M   'P 1'
#
loop_
_entity.id
_entity.type
_entity.pdbx_description
1 polymer ?
#
loop_
_entity_poly.entity_id
_entity_poly.type
_entity_poly.pdbx_seq_one_letter_code
_entity_poly.pdbx_strand_id
1 'polypeptide(L)'
;MSTLKSEFKAVPDQNDLAALPRDLRFHPATNDRPRHLTREQIEQFNRDGYIGGLTAYSPDEIGDIRAYFDRLLANAATGPIVRGRKWTDASTGDE
;
A
#
# COMPACT_ATOMS: atom_id res chain seq x y z
N MET A 1 26.45 -19.70 -35.78
CA MET A 1 25.60 -18.71 -35.10
C MET A 1 24.40 -19.44 -34.53
N SER A 2 24.24 -19.49 -33.20
CA SER A 2 23.05 -20.06 -32.58
C SER A 2 22.17 -18.93 -32.06
N THR A 3 20.96 -18.81 -32.62
CA THR A 3 19.94 -17.87 -32.17
C THR A 3 19.47 -18.23 -30.76
N LEU A 4 19.71 -17.37 -29.79
CA LEU A 4 19.17 -17.48 -28.44
C LEU A 4 17.65 -17.33 -28.49
N LYS A 5 16.95 -18.46 -28.51
CA LYS A 5 15.50 -18.52 -28.38
C LYS A 5 15.19 -18.40 -26.89
N SER A 6 14.83 -17.20 -26.44
CA SER A 6 14.36 -17.02 -25.06
C SER A 6 13.04 -17.76 -24.88
N GLU A 7 13.01 -18.78 -24.03
CA GLU A 7 11.76 -19.43 -23.64
C GLU A 7 10.92 -18.43 -22.83
N PHE A 8 9.64 -18.27 -23.20
CA PHE A 8 8.72 -17.42 -22.46
C PHE A 8 8.25 -18.16 -21.21
N LYS A 9 8.83 -17.81 -20.07
CA LYS A 9 8.50 -18.37 -18.76
C LYS A 9 7.40 -17.51 -18.14
N ALA A 10 6.17 -18.03 -18.09
CA ALA A 10 4.99 -17.27 -17.63
C ALA A 10 5.07 -16.84 -16.15
N VAL A 11 5.87 -17.53 -15.33
CA VAL A 11 6.18 -17.16 -13.96
C VAL A 11 7.70 -17.18 -13.79
N PRO A 12 8.36 -16.02 -13.62
CA PRO A 12 9.79 -15.94 -13.32
C PRO A 12 10.11 -16.58 -11.97
N ASP A 13 11.26 -17.25 -11.85
CA ASP A 13 11.76 -17.74 -10.55
C ASP A 13 12.63 -16.69 -9.82
N GLN A 14 13.14 -17.05 -8.65
CA GLN A 14 13.91 -16.14 -7.81
C GLN A 14 15.21 -15.64 -8.47
N ASN A 15 15.85 -16.46 -9.32
CA ASN A 15 17.06 -16.06 -10.04
C ASN A 15 16.70 -15.10 -11.19
N ASP A 16 15.61 -15.40 -11.92
CA ASP A 16 15.08 -14.49 -12.94
C ASP A 16 14.75 -13.12 -12.32
N LEU A 17 14.06 -13.11 -11.18
CA LEU A 17 13.66 -11.89 -10.45
C LEU A 17 14.85 -11.13 -9.86
N ALA A 18 15.95 -11.81 -9.50
CA ALA A 18 17.17 -11.19 -9.00
C ALA A 18 18.04 -10.60 -10.13
N ALA A 19 18.00 -11.20 -11.33
CA ALA A 19 18.69 -10.68 -12.52
C ALA A 19 18.00 -9.46 -13.15
N LEU A 20 16.72 -9.22 -12.85
CA LEU A 20 16.01 -8.02 -13.32
C LEU A 20 16.59 -6.74 -12.69
N PRO A 21 17.06 -5.76 -13.49
CA PRO A 21 17.51 -4.47 -12.97
C PRO A 21 16.33 -3.72 -12.35
N ARG A 22 16.36 -3.55 -11.02
CA ARG A 22 15.32 -2.83 -10.28
C ARG A 22 15.62 -1.34 -10.27
N ASP A 23 14.84 -0.56 -11.02
CA ASP A 23 14.80 0.88 -10.83
C ASP A 23 13.95 1.22 -9.60
N LEU A 24 14.62 1.53 -8.49
CA LEU A 24 14.00 1.93 -7.22
C LEU A 24 14.04 3.45 -7.02
N ARG A 25 14.34 4.23 -8.07
CA ARG A 25 14.34 5.70 -8.00
C ARG A 25 12.91 6.24 -8.01
N PHE A 26 12.74 7.42 -7.41
CA PHE A 26 11.50 8.18 -7.56
C PHE A 26 11.42 8.77 -8.98
N HIS A 27 10.24 8.66 -9.59
CA HIS A 27 9.92 9.21 -10.91
C HIS A 27 8.83 10.29 -10.75
N PRO A 28 9.14 11.59 -11.00
CA PRO A 28 8.17 12.67 -10.86
C PRO A 28 6.92 12.49 -11.73
N ALA A 29 5.75 12.70 -11.13
CA ALA A 29 4.48 12.73 -11.83
C ALA A 29 4.42 13.95 -12.78
N THR A 30 4.29 13.67 -14.07
CA THR A 30 4.11 14.69 -15.11
C THR A 30 2.66 14.67 -15.59
N ASN A 31 1.93 15.78 -15.45
CA ASN A 31 0.54 15.90 -15.86
C ASN A 31 0.23 17.33 -16.35
N ASP A 32 0.08 17.48 -17.66
CA ASP A 32 -0.15 18.80 -18.28
C ASP A 32 -1.57 19.33 -18.06
N ARG A 33 -2.54 18.45 -17.81
CA ARG A 33 -3.98 18.74 -17.71
C ARG A 33 -4.59 18.09 -16.45
N PRO A 34 -4.18 18.51 -15.24
CA PRO A 34 -4.68 17.92 -14.02
C PRO A 34 -6.17 18.25 -13.79
N ARG A 35 -6.93 17.28 -13.27
CA ARG A 35 -8.38 17.38 -13.07
C ARG A 35 -8.83 17.71 -11.65
N HIS A 36 -7.99 17.43 -10.66
CA HIS A 36 -8.36 17.46 -9.24
C HIS A 36 -7.26 18.10 -8.37
N LEU A 37 -6.00 17.72 -8.60
CA LEU A 37 -4.85 18.32 -7.93
C LEU A 37 -4.42 19.60 -8.66
N THR A 38 -3.93 20.59 -7.92
CA THR A 38 -3.29 21.77 -8.52
C THR A 38 -1.85 21.43 -8.99
N ARG A 39 -1.22 22.32 -9.77
CA ARG A 39 0.18 22.11 -10.18
C ARG A 39 1.11 22.09 -8.99
N GLU A 40 0.87 22.98 -8.03
CA GLU A 40 1.64 23.14 -6.79
C GLU A 40 1.54 21.88 -5.91
N GLN A 41 0.39 21.20 -5.88
CA GLN A 41 0.21 19.91 -5.18
C GLN A 41 0.96 18.77 -5.88
N ILE A 42 1.01 18.75 -7.21
CA ILE A 42 1.79 17.78 -7.98
C ILE A 42 3.29 18.03 -7.80
N GLU A 43 3.72 19.29 -7.78
CA GLU A 43 5.10 19.67 -7.46
C GLU A 43 5.46 19.33 -6.01
N GLN A 44 4.53 19.48 -5.06
CA GLN A 44 4.72 19.01 -3.69
C GLN A 44 4.94 17.50 -3.64
N PHE A 45 4.06 16.72 -4.27
CA PHE A 45 4.23 15.27 -4.38
C PHE A 45 5.59 14.89 -4.97
N ASN A 46 6.03 15.61 -6.01
CA ASN A 46 7.29 15.36 -6.70
C ASN A 46 8.54 15.72 -5.88
N ARG A 47 8.42 16.55 -4.83
CA ARG A 47 9.51 16.88 -3.90
C ARG A 47 9.48 16.05 -2.62
N ASP A 48 8.28 15.90 -2.05
CA ASP A 48 8.08 15.42 -0.67
C ASP A 48 7.66 13.94 -0.63
N GLY A 49 7.19 13.39 -1.75
CA GLY A 49 6.64 12.02 -1.85
C GLY A 49 5.20 11.86 -1.34
N TYR A 50 4.56 12.94 -0.86
CA TYR A 50 3.18 12.95 -0.38
C TYR A 50 2.48 14.28 -0.71
N ILE A 51 1.16 14.32 -0.51
CA ILE A 51 0.34 15.55 -0.59
C ILE A 51 -0.38 15.71 0.75
N GLY A 52 -0.33 16.92 1.32
CA GLY A 52 -1.03 17.28 2.55
C GLY A 52 -2.13 18.31 2.30
N GLY A 53 -2.93 18.61 3.33
CA GLY A 53 -3.89 19.73 3.31
C GLY A 53 -5.11 19.53 2.40
N LEU A 54 -5.43 18.29 2.01
CA LEU A 54 -6.63 17.98 1.22
C LEU A 54 -7.88 17.96 2.11
N THR A 55 -8.84 18.85 1.84
CA THR A 55 -10.18 18.83 2.47
C THR A 55 -11.05 17.77 1.79
N ALA A 56 -11.01 16.53 2.29
CA ALA A 56 -11.82 15.42 1.78
C ALA A 56 -13.24 15.36 2.37
N TYR A 57 -13.46 16.00 3.52
CA TYR A 57 -14.71 15.97 4.28
C TYR A 57 -15.04 17.37 4.81
N SER A 58 -16.33 17.69 4.94
CA SER A 58 -16.80 18.83 5.72
C SER A 58 -16.54 18.63 7.23
N PRO A 59 -16.61 19.71 8.05
CA PRO A 59 -16.45 19.61 9.51
C PRO A 59 -17.44 18.64 10.17
N ASP A 60 -18.66 18.55 9.66
CA ASP A 60 -19.71 17.69 10.22
C ASP A 60 -19.44 16.22 9.87
N GLU A 61 -19.13 15.92 8.60
CA GLU A 61 -18.80 14.56 8.14
C GLU A 61 -17.57 13.98 8.87
N ILE A 62 -16.51 14.78 9.07
CA ILE A 62 -15.35 14.31 9.83
C ILE A 62 -15.66 14.18 11.34
N GLY A 63 -16.61 14.95 11.87
CA GLY A 63 -17.16 14.78 13.21
C GLY A 63 -17.83 13.40 13.38
N ASP A 64 -18.74 13.05 12.47
CA ASP A 64 -19.44 11.76 12.47
C ASP A 64 -18.48 10.58 12.31
N ILE A 65 -17.50 10.69 11.40
CA ILE A 65 -16.46 9.66 11.22
C ILE A 65 -15.67 9.47 12.52
N ARG A 66 -15.25 10.54 13.20
CA ARG A 66 -14.51 10.44 14.47
C ARG A 66 -15.37 9.78 15.56
N ALA A 67 -16.62 10.23 15.74
CA ALA A 67 -17.55 9.63 16.71
C ALA A 67 -17.88 8.16 16.42
N TYR A 68 -17.81 7.72 15.16
CA TYR A 68 -17.89 6.30 14.80
C TYR A 68 -16.61 5.54 15.18
N PHE A 69 -15.43 6.05 14.85
CA PHE A 69 -14.16 5.43 15.23
C PHE A 69 -13.96 5.34 16.76
N ASP A 70 -14.34 6.38 17.51
CA ASP A 70 -14.25 6.38 18.97
C ASP A 70 -15.11 5.25 19.60
N ARG A 71 -16.30 4.99 19.04
CA ARG A 71 -17.15 3.85 19.43
C ARG A 71 -16.53 2.50 19.07
N LEU A 72 -15.90 2.36 17.90
CA LEU A 72 -15.18 1.15 17.52
C LEU A 72 -14.00 0.87 18.47
N LEU A 73 -13.23 1.90 18.81
CA LEU A 73 -12.09 1.79 19.73
C LEU A 73 -12.53 1.44 21.15
N ALA A 74 -13.61 2.05 21.66
CA ALA A 74 -14.19 1.70 22.96
C ALA A 74 -14.61 0.23 23.01
N ASN A 75 -15.29 -0.27 21.95
CA ASN A 75 -15.69 -1.68 21.86
C ASN A 75 -14.50 -2.63 21.74
N ALA A 76 -13.47 -2.27 20.97
CA ALA A 76 -12.24 -3.07 20.84
C ALA A 76 -11.43 -3.14 22.15
N ALA A 77 -11.43 -2.05 22.94
CA ALA A 77 -10.75 -1.98 24.24
C ALA A 77 -11.53 -2.66 25.38
N THR A 78 -12.85 -2.87 25.23
CA THR A 78 -13.72 -3.52 26.23
C THR A 78 -14.07 -4.97 25.90
N GLY A 79 -13.81 -5.44 24.69
CA GLY A 79 -13.80 -6.86 24.38
C GLY A 79 -12.78 -7.60 25.25
N PRO A 80 -13.03 -8.86 25.66
CA PRO A 80 -12.05 -9.62 26.42
C PRO A 80 -10.77 -9.74 25.60
N ILE A 81 -9.64 -9.29 26.16
CA ILE A 81 -8.32 -9.56 25.57
C ILE A 81 -8.17 -11.08 25.56
N VAL A 82 -8.33 -11.71 24.39
CA VAL A 82 -8.10 -13.15 24.20
C VAL A 82 -6.58 -13.41 24.19
N ARG A 83 -5.95 -13.24 25.34
CA ARG A 83 -4.59 -13.72 25.68
C ARG A 83 -4.63 -15.25 25.67
N GLY A 84 -4.60 -15.86 24.49
CA GLY A 84 -4.74 -17.32 24.41
C GLY A 84 -4.65 -17.99 23.03
N ARG A 85 -4.80 -17.29 21.89
CA ARG A 85 -4.47 -17.91 20.60
C ARG A 85 -2.96 -17.95 20.39
N LYS A 86 -2.32 -18.96 20.98
CA LYS A 86 -1.07 -19.52 20.43
C LYS A 86 -1.36 -19.96 18.99
N TRP A 87 -0.72 -19.29 18.03
CA TRP A 87 -0.47 -19.85 16.70
C TRP A 87 0.60 -20.94 16.83
N THR A 88 0.20 -22.13 17.27
CA THR A 88 1.06 -23.33 17.29
C THR A 88 0.25 -24.54 16.85
N ASP A 89 0.03 -24.57 15.54
CA ASP A 89 -1.09 -25.25 14.88
C ASP A 89 -0.80 -25.67 13.42
N ALA A 90 0.39 -25.40 12.86
CA ALA A 90 0.67 -25.56 11.42
C ALA A 90 1.88 -26.45 11.06
N SER A 91 2.09 -27.53 11.82
CA SER A 91 3.16 -28.51 11.54
C SER A 91 2.90 -29.86 12.23
N THR A 92 1.72 -30.45 11.97
CA THR A 92 1.58 -31.90 11.92
C THR A 92 1.23 -32.22 10.47
N GLY A 93 2.25 -32.57 9.69
CA GLY A 93 2.01 -33.23 8.41
C GLY A 93 1.62 -34.67 8.69
N ASP A 94 0.67 -35.19 7.93
CA ASP A 94 0.37 -36.62 7.91
C ASP A 94 1.53 -37.37 7.22
N GLU A 95 2.14 -38.32 7.93
CA GLU A 95 2.83 -39.51 7.41
C GLU A 95 2.28 -40.75 8.14
#